data_AF-A0A5J5BWI5-F1
#
_entry.id   AF-A0A5J5BWI5-F1
#
_cell.length_a   1.000
_cell.length_b   1.000
_cell.length_c   1.000
_cell.angle_alpha   90.00
_cell.angle_beta   90.00
_cell.angle_gamma   90.00
#
_symmetry.space_group_name_H-M   'P 1'
#
loop_
_entity.id
_entity.type
_entity.pdbx_description
1 polymer ?
#
loop_
_entity_poly.entity_id
_entity_poly.type
_entity_poly.pdbx_seq_one_letter_code
_entity_poly.pdbx_strand_id
1 'polypeptide(L)'
;MKIVTYNINGLRPRVSQFGSLLKLLDSLDADIICFQETKLSRQELAADLVSADGYECFFSCTRTSDKGRIGYSGVATFCRVKSAFSSSEVALPLAAEEGFTGVLETLQGSRARKDKMPAKVEGLEEFPKDELLKVDSEGRCIITDHGHFVLFNIYGPRAVCDDTERIQFKLTFFKMLQKRLEFLLHQGRRVFVVGDLNIAPASIDSCNPGPDFEKNEFRMWFRSLLVENGGPFFDVFRAKHPERRETYTHWRQDTGAEEFNYGSRIDHILSAGSCLHEEHDQQDHSFLTCHVKECDMLMQFKRRRPGSSPRWKGGKRIKVEGSDHVPVYMSLVKIPDILQHNTPSLSARYAPEVHGLQQTIVSMLMKRQVAEQVNAYGVSSSFPEENITEGSCSECVKRSFHDCNKTGLSSQTIPFFFGPGISRCPAKHR
;
A
#
# COMPACT_ATOMS: atom_id res chain seq x y z
N MET A 1 -15.77 -11.99 -4.50
CA MET A 1 -14.76 -10.91 -4.55
C MET A 1 -13.91 -11.09 -5.81
N LYS A 2 -13.44 -10.01 -6.42
CA LYS A 2 -12.48 -10.04 -7.54
C LYS A 2 -11.34 -9.05 -7.28
N ILE A 3 -10.11 -9.49 -7.48
CA ILE A 3 -8.89 -8.68 -7.37
C ILE A 3 -8.28 -8.54 -8.76
N VAL A 4 -7.96 -7.31 -9.16
CA VAL A 4 -7.29 -6.96 -10.43
C VAL A 4 -5.94 -6.34 -10.13
N THR A 5 -4.93 -6.64 -10.94
CA THR A 5 -3.63 -5.95 -10.94
C THR A 5 -3.24 -5.50 -12.34
N TYR A 6 -2.63 -4.33 -12.46
CA TYR A 6 -2.37 -3.69 -13.76
C TYR A 6 -1.27 -2.63 -13.67
N ASN A 7 -0.12 -2.84 -14.32
CA ASN A 7 0.81 -1.74 -14.59
C ASN A 7 0.16 -0.78 -15.60
N ILE A 8 -0.19 0.41 -15.13
CA ILE A 8 -1.08 1.34 -15.84
C ILE A 8 -0.33 2.30 -16.78
N ASN A 9 1.00 2.33 -16.67
CA ASN A 9 1.92 3.23 -17.37
C ASN A 9 1.40 4.68 -17.35
N GLY A 10 1.33 5.24 -16.14
CA GLY A 10 0.79 6.56 -15.82
C GLY A 10 -0.73 6.55 -15.63
N LEU A 11 -1.20 6.96 -14.44
CA LEU A 11 -2.63 7.03 -14.13
C LEU A 11 -3.34 8.17 -14.86
N ARG A 12 -2.73 9.37 -14.91
CA ARG A 12 -3.25 10.56 -15.62
C ARG A 12 -3.73 10.27 -17.06
N PRO A 13 -2.94 9.66 -17.96
CA PRO A 13 -3.40 9.37 -19.32
C PRO A 13 -4.53 8.33 -19.38
N ARG A 14 -4.70 7.43 -18.40
CA ARG A 14 -5.87 6.52 -18.36
C ARG A 14 -7.12 7.19 -17.82
N VAL A 15 -7.01 7.99 -16.76
CA VAL A 15 -8.13 8.82 -16.29
C VAL A 15 -8.64 9.72 -17.42
N SER A 16 -7.74 10.32 -18.21
CA SER A 16 -8.10 11.08 -19.41
C SER A 16 -8.72 10.22 -20.53
N GLN A 17 -8.24 9.00 -20.75
CA GLN A 17 -8.77 8.07 -21.78
C GLN A 17 -10.18 7.56 -21.45
N PHE A 18 -10.50 7.30 -20.18
CA PHE A 18 -11.82 6.86 -19.72
C PHE A 18 -12.75 8.03 -19.34
N GLY A 19 -12.23 9.25 -19.29
CA GLY A 19 -12.94 10.49 -18.97
C GLY A 19 -13.17 10.75 -17.48
N SER A 20 -13.00 9.75 -16.61
CA SER A 20 -12.88 9.92 -15.15
C SER A 20 -12.23 8.69 -14.51
N LEU A 21 -11.75 8.83 -13.27
CA LEU A 21 -11.20 7.73 -12.48
C LEU A 21 -12.25 6.64 -12.20
N LEU A 22 -13.47 7.03 -11.83
CA LEU A 22 -14.58 6.11 -11.58
C LEU A 22 -14.86 5.22 -12.82
N LYS A 23 -14.94 5.81 -14.02
CA LYS A 23 -15.14 5.06 -15.27
C LYS A 23 -14.00 4.09 -15.60
N LEU A 24 -12.77 4.42 -15.21
CA LEU A 24 -11.62 3.53 -15.33
C LEU A 24 -11.74 2.34 -14.35
N LEU A 25 -12.05 2.59 -13.08
CA LEU A 25 -12.21 1.55 -12.05
C LEU A 25 -13.38 0.60 -12.39
N ASP A 26 -14.53 1.15 -12.75
CA ASP A 26 -15.72 0.37 -13.11
C ASP A 26 -15.51 -0.47 -14.38
N SER A 27 -14.68 -0.02 -15.33
CA SER A 27 -14.36 -0.80 -16.54
C SER A 27 -13.54 -2.08 -16.26
N LEU A 28 -12.88 -2.16 -15.11
CA LEU A 28 -12.16 -3.35 -14.64
C LEU A 28 -13.09 -4.31 -13.87
N ASP A 29 -14.24 -3.81 -13.43
CA ASP A 29 -15.24 -4.43 -12.55
C ASP A 29 -14.62 -5.35 -11.49
N ALA A 30 -14.02 -4.76 -10.45
CA ALA A 30 -13.35 -5.50 -9.39
C ALA A 30 -13.53 -4.81 -8.04
N ASP A 31 -13.43 -5.60 -6.97
CA ASP A 31 -13.59 -5.12 -5.61
C ASP A 31 -12.28 -4.59 -5.02
N ILE A 32 -11.14 -5.09 -5.52
CA ILE A 32 -9.81 -4.53 -5.24
C ILE A 32 -9.04 -4.38 -6.57
N ILE A 33 -8.47 -3.20 -6.81
CA ILE A 33 -7.77 -2.84 -8.04
C ILE A 33 -6.39 -2.28 -7.69
N CYS A 34 -5.34 -3.03 -8.02
CA CYS A 34 -3.95 -2.67 -7.77
C CYS A 34 -3.30 -2.12 -9.05
N PHE A 35 -3.01 -0.82 -9.07
CA PHE A 35 -2.25 -0.17 -10.12
C PHE A 35 -0.76 -0.08 -9.77
N GLN A 36 0.09 -0.41 -10.75
CA GLN A 36 1.53 -0.18 -10.73
C GLN A 36 1.94 0.90 -11.73
N GLU A 37 3.07 1.56 -11.49
CA GLU A 37 3.62 2.62 -12.34
C GLU A 37 2.63 3.80 -12.53
N THR A 38 2.05 4.26 -11.43
CA THR A 38 1.01 5.32 -11.43
C THR A 38 1.54 6.68 -11.90
N LYS A 39 2.85 6.91 -11.76
CA LYS A 39 3.59 8.12 -12.17
C LYS A 39 3.01 9.41 -11.57
N LEU A 40 2.89 9.40 -10.24
CA LEU A 40 2.49 10.54 -9.43
C LEU A 40 3.52 10.81 -8.33
N SER A 41 3.99 12.05 -8.23
CA SER A 41 4.62 12.57 -7.01
C SER A 41 3.57 12.97 -5.96
N ARG A 42 3.96 13.19 -4.70
CA ARG A 42 3.00 13.59 -3.64
C ARG A 42 2.37 14.97 -3.90
N GLN A 43 3.12 15.87 -4.53
CA GLN A 43 2.67 17.21 -4.94
C GLN A 43 1.64 17.18 -6.09
N GLU A 44 1.55 16.06 -6.79
CA GLU A 44 0.67 15.85 -7.94
C GLU A 44 -0.65 15.16 -7.60
N LEU A 45 -0.83 14.77 -6.34
CA LEU A 45 -2.04 14.11 -5.84
C LEU A 45 -3.20 15.10 -5.83
N ALA A 46 -4.00 15.05 -6.88
CA ALA A 46 -5.27 15.77 -6.98
C ALA A 46 -6.43 14.79 -6.76
N ALA A 47 -7.54 15.29 -6.19
CA ALA A 47 -8.67 14.46 -5.78
C ALA A 47 -9.27 13.63 -6.93
N ASP A 48 -9.24 14.13 -8.17
CA ASP A 48 -9.70 13.45 -9.39
C ASP A 48 -8.87 12.21 -9.79
N LEU A 49 -7.70 12.02 -9.17
CA LEU A 49 -6.79 10.89 -9.42
C LEU A 49 -6.75 9.86 -8.28
N VAL A 50 -7.28 10.18 -7.10
CA VAL A 50 -7.26 9.28 -5.94
C VAL A 50 -8.61 9.08 -5.26
N SER A 51 -9.64 9.87 -5.59
CA SER A 51 -10.99 9.70 -5.05
C SER A 51 -11.99 9.41 -6.17
N ALA A 52 -12.72 8.31 -6.01
CA ALA A 52 -13.85 7.94 -6.85
C ALA A 52 -14.98 7.45 -5.92
N ASP A 53 -16.22 7.85 -6.21
CA ASP A 53 -17.35 7.45 -5.38
C ASP A 53 -17.49 5.92 -5.36
N GLY A 54 -17.61 5.34 -4.16
CA GLY A 54 -17.63 3.90 -3.96
C GLY A 54 -16.25 3.20 -3.94
N TYR A 55 -15.12 3.94 -3.94
CA TYR A 55 -13.78 3.36 -3.76
C TYR A 55 -12.91 4.16 -2.79
N GLU A 56 -12.24 3.47 -1.86
CA GLU A 56 -11.12 3.98 -1.08
C GLU A 56 -9.79 3.77 -1.81
N CYS A 57 -8.80 4.62 -1.57
CA CYS A 57 -7.49 4.56 -2.25
C CYS A 57 -6.34 4.61 -1.25
N PHE A 58 -5.42 3.65 -1.35
CA PHE A 58 -4.16 3.59 -0.60
C PHE A 58 -3.00 3.70 -1.59
N PHE A 59 -2.09 4.65 -1.41
CA PHE A 59 -1.04 4.93 -2.39
C PHE A 59 0.36 4.97 -1.77
N SER A 60 1.35 4.63 -2.59
CA SER A 60 2.77 4.81 -2.29
C SER A 60 3.40 5.55 -3.48
N CYS A 61 4.01 6.70 -3.21
CA CYS A 61 4.59 7.59 -4.22
C CYS A 61 6.11 7.60 -4.12
N THR A 62 6.79 7.82 -5.25
CA THR A 62 8.25 7.97 -5.24
C THR A 62 8.66 9.21 -4.44
N ARG A 63 9.46 8.99 -3.39
CA ARG A 63 9.97 9.99 -2.45
C ARG A 63 11.37 10.50 -2.81
N THR A 64 12.12 9.75 -3.64
CA THR A 64 13.44 10.12 -4.14
C THR A 64 13.39 10.92 -5.45
N SER A 65 14.35 11.83 -5.65
CA SER A 65 14.65 12.51 -6.92
C SER A 65 15.88 11.95 -7.64
N ASP A 66 16.55 10.93 -7.08
CA ASP A 66 17.82 10.38 -7.54
C ASP A 66 17.79 9.98 -9.02
N LYS A 67 18.80 10.41 -9.78
CA LYS A 67 18.88 10.20 -11.24
C LYS A 67 17.64 10.71 -12.01
N GLY A 68 16.96 11.74 -11.48
CA GLY A 68 15.80 12.39 -12.11
C GLY A 68 14.47 11.66 -11.95
N ARG A 69 14.37 10.65 -11.06
CA ARG A 69 13.22 9.73 -10.98
C ARG A 69 12.01 10.25 -10.21
N ILE A 70 11.82 11.57 -10.16
CA ILE A 70 10.64 12.23 -9.56
C ILE A 70 9.39 11.74 -10.29
N GLY A 71 8.42 11.19 -9.55
CA GLY A 71 7.17 10.68 -10.14
C GLY A 71 7.35 9.54 -11.16
N TYR A 72 8.48 8.83 -11.15
CA TYR A 72 8.78 7.78 -12.16
C TYR A 72 8.05 6.45 -11.90
N SER A 73 7.81 6.14 -10.63
CA SER A 73 7.29 4.86 -10.14
C SER A 73 5.90 5.11 -9.51
N GLY A 74 5.59 4.52 -8.36
CA GLY A 74 4.33 4.70 -7.65
C GLY A 74 3.36 3.53 -7.85
N VAL A 75 2.66 3.18 -6.79
CA VAL A 75 1.61 2.14 -6.76
C VAL A 75 0.37 2.69 -6.03
N ALA A 76 -0.82 2.22 -6.41
CA ALA A 76 -2.07 2.55 -5.74
C ALA A 76 -3.00 1.34 -5.70
N THR A 77 -3.63 1.08 -4.57
CA THR A 77 -4.67 0.06 -4.39
C THR A 77 -6.00 0.75 -4.13
N PHE A 78 -6.97 0.52 -5.01
CA PHE A 78 -8.34 0.98 -4.86
C PHE A 78 -9.22 -0.16 -4.33
N CYS A 79 -10.01 0.12 -3.30
CA CYS A 79 -10.86 -0.83 -2.60
C CYS A 79 -12.33 -0.39 -2.70
N ARG A 80 -13.18 -1.20 -3.32
CA ARG A 80 -14.62 -0.93 -3.49
C ARG A 80 -15.33 -0.96 -2.13
N VAL A 81 -16.18 0.03 -1.87
CA VAL A 81 -16.93 0.18 -0.60
C VAL A 81 -18.36 0.70 -0.81
N LYS A 82 -19.32 0.14 -0.07
CA LYS A 82 -20.67 0.72 0.09
C LYS A 82 -20.67 1.99 0.94
N SER A 83 -19.76 2.08 1.90
CA SER A 83 -19.66 3.18 2.86
C SER A 83 -18.19 3.52 3.10
N ALA A 84 -17.87 4.79 2.93
CA ALA A 84 -16.51 5.30 2.89
C ALA A 84 -15.94 5.69 4.28
N PHE A 85 -16.72 5.50 5.34
CA PHE A 85 -16.29 5.76 6.73
C PHE A 85 -16.04 4.45 7.47
N SER A 86 -16.96 3.48 7.32
CA SER A 86 -16.83 2.11 7.82
C SER A 86 -17.58 1.13 6.92
N SER A 87 -17.06 -0.10 6.81
CA SER A 87 -17.72 -1.20 6.10
C SER A 87 -17.45 -2.54 6.82
N SER A 88 -18.26 -3.55 6.50
CA SER A 88 -18.02 -4.98 6.81
C SER A 88 -17.48 -5.76 5.61
N GLU A 89 -17.36 -5.10 4.45
CA GLU A 89 -16.89 -5.70 3.21
C GLU A 89 -15.37 -5.90 3.25
N VAL A 90 -14.93 -7.14 3.06
CA VAL A 90 -13.50 -7.53 3.03
C VAL A 90 -12.66 -6.75 1.99
N ALA A 91 -13.30 -6.08 1.03
CA ALA A 91 -12.62 -5.19 0.10
C ALA A 91 -11.96 -3.99 0.82
N LEU A 92 -12.59 -3.44 1.87
CA LEU A 92 -11.96 -2.44 2.73
C LEU A 92 -10.93 -3.14 3.66
N PRO A 93 -9.67 -2.68 3.72
CA PRO A 93 -8.68 -3.30 4.60
C PRO A 93 -8.78 -2.78 6.03
N LEU A 94 -8.52 -3.66 7.01
CA LEU A 94 -8.40 -3.34 8.44
C LEU A 94 -7.20 -2.42 8.73
N ALA A 95 -6.12 -2.58 7.97
CA ALA A 95 -4.88 -1.79 8.07
C ALA A 95 -4.19 -1.67 6.70
N ALA A 96 -3.35 -0.66 6.52
CA ALA A 96 -2.54 -0.51 5.31
C ALA A 96 -1.18 0.15 5.65
N GLU A 97 -0.10 -0.33 5.02
CA GLU A 97 1.30 0.07 5.27
C GLU A 97 1.91 0.61 3.96
N GLU A 98 2.58 1.77 4.00
CA GLU A 98 3.32 2.33 2.84
C GLU A 98 4.74 1.76 2.79
N GLY A 99 5.08 1.10 1.69
CA GLY A 99 6.31 0.30 1.59
C GLY A 99 6.07 -1.14 2.01
N PHE A 100 7.11 -1.81 2.49
CA PHE A 100 7.01 -3.12 3.15
C PHE A 100 7.99 -3.33 4.31
N THR A 101 8.74 -2.30 4.71
CA THR A 101 9.75 -2.38 5.77
C THR A 101 9.33 -1.65 7.07
N GLY A 102 8.12 -1.10 7.16
CA GLY A 102 7.62 -0.31 8.30
C GLY A 102 8.34 1.02 8.56
N VAL A 103 9.42 1.36 7.84
CA VAL A 103 10.23 2.56 8.15
C VAL A 103 9.55 3.88 7.77
N LEU A 104 8.60 3.86 6.82
CA LEU A 104 7.92 5.08 6.34
C LEU A 104 6.87 5.60 7.32
N GLU A 105 6.10 4.73 7.99
CA GLU A 105 5.09 5.13 8.98
C GLU A 105 5.73 5.86 10.18
N THR A 106 6.90 5.37 10.61
CA THR A 106 7.68 5.94 11.72
C THR A 106 8.00 7.43 11.50
N LEU A 107 8.17 7.86 10.24
CA LEU A 107 8.45 9.26 9.89
C LEU A 107 7.21 10.16 10.02
N GLN A 108 6.01 9.66 9.73
CA GLN A 108 4.77 10.44 9.86
C GLN A 108 4.33 10.60 11.32
N GLY A 109 4.53 9.57 12.16
CA GLY A 109 4.21 9.62 13.60
C GLY A 109 5.10 10.58 14.42
N SER A 110 6.24 11.02 13.87
CA SER A 110 7.32 11.75 14.57
C SER A 110 6.94 13.13 15.17
N ARG A 111 5.70 13.61 15.00
CA ARG A 111 5.19 14.84 15.63
C ARG A 111 4.27 14.62 16.83
N ALA A 112 3.92 13.38 17.19
CA ALA A 112 3.02 13.10 18.31
C ALA A 112 3.48 11.92 19.19
N ARG A 113 3.80 12.23 20.46
CA ARG A 113 4.28 11.33 21.54
C ARG A 113 5.73 10.86 21.39
N LYS A 114 6.59 11.21 22.36
CA LYS A 114 7.99 10.75 22.44
C LYS A 114 8.14 9.34 23.05
N ASP A 115 7.10 8.85 23.72
CA ASP A 115 7.19 7.70 24.63
C ASP A 115 6.58 6.41 24.05
N LYS A 116 6.86 6.12 22.78
CA LYS A 116 6.78 4.77 22.23
C LYS A 116 8.15 4.38 21.70
N MET A 117 8.58 3.16 22.02
CA MET A 117 9.81 2.58 21.46
C MET A 117 9.72 2.58 19.92
N PRO A 118 10.86 2.70 19.20
CA PRO A 118 10.85 2.64 17.74
C PRO A 118 10.15 1.37 17.27
N ALA A 119 9.20 1.52 16.33
CA ALA A 119 8.50 0.39 15.74
C ALA A 119 9.53 -0.59 15.18
N LYS A 120 9.45 -1.85 15.64
CA LYS A 120 10.43 -2.87 15.29
C LYS A 120 10.23 -3.25 13.82
N VAL A 121 11.32 -3.32 13.06
CA VAL A 121 11.28 -3.66 11.63
C VAL A 121 11.21 -5.18 11.51
N GLU A 122 10.03 -5.75 11.81
CA GLU A 122 9.86 -7.17 12.11
C GLU A 122 10.22 -8.08 10.92
N GLY A 123 11.19 -8.97 11.14
CA GLY A 123 11.70 -9.91 10.14
C GLY A 123 12.82 -9.34 9.25
N LEU A 124 13.21 -8.09 9.48
CA LEU A 124 14.18 -7.33 8.67
C LEU A 124 15.27 -6.64 9.51
N GLU A 125 15.41 -7.02 10.78
CA GLU A 125 16.40 -6.45 11.71
C GLU A 125 17.88 -6.68 11.30
N GLU A 126 18.16 -7.52 10.31
CA GLU A 126 19.51 -7.72 9.75
C GLU A 126 19.98 -6.61 8.81
N PHE A 127 19.07 -5.73 8.34
CA PHE A 127 19.38 -4.71 7.34
C PHE A 127 19.57 -3.32 7.96
N PRO A 128 20.52 -2.51 7.45
CA PRO A 128 20.67 -1.13 7.89
C PRO A 128 19.45 -0.29 7.49
N LYS A 129 19.00 0.59 8.39
CA LYS A 129 17.80 1.42 8.21
C LYS A 129 17.82 2.26 6.93
N ASP A 130 18.99 2.69 6.50
CA ASP A 130 19.15 3.49 5.28
C ASP A 130 18.91 2.68 4.00
N GLU A 131 19.21 1.38 3.97
CA GLU A 131 18.84 0.51 2.84
C GLU A 131 17.33 0.23 2.80
N LEU A 132 16.72 -0.04 3.97
CA LEU A 132 15.27 -0.22 4.10
C LEU A 132 14.53 1.03 3.61
N LEU A 133 14.97 2.21 4.05
CA LEU A 133 14.43 3.50 3.61
C LEU A 133 14.67 3.75 2.11
N LYS A 134 15.84 3.40 1.57
CA LYS A 134 16.17 3.52 0.14
C LYS A 134 15.29 2.63 -0.73
N VAL A 135 14.94 1.42 -0.26
CA VAL A 135 14.04 0.49 -0.95
C VAL A 135 12.61 1.03 -1.01
N ASP A 136 12.03 1.41 0.12
CA ASP A 136 10.65 1.90 0.17
C ASP A 136 10.48 3.30 -0.45
N SER A 137 11.53 4.14 -0.45
CA SER A 137 11.50 5.50 -1.03
C SER A 137 11.27 5.55 -2.55
N GLU A 138 11.39 4.44 -3.29
CA GLU A 138 11.00 4.42 -4.70
C GLU A 138 9.47 4.35 -4.93
N GLY A 139 8.66 4.19 -3.88
CA GLY A 139 7.20 4.12 -3.99
C GLY A 139 6.75 2.85 -4.72
N ARG A 140 7.26 1.69 -4.29
CA ARG A 140 7.14 0.40 -5.01
C ARG A 140 6.21 -0.61 -4.39
N CYS A 141 5.76 -0.37 -3.17
CA CYS A 141 4.84 -1.25 -2.45
C CYS A 141 3.82 -0.44 -1.66
N ILE A 142 2.59 -0.94 -1.64
CA ILE A 142 1.54 -0.58 -0.69
C ILE A 142 0.92 -1.92 -0.24
N ILE A 143 0.86 -2.14 1.07
CA ILE A 143 0.26 -3.33 1.67
C ILE A 143 -1.14 -2.98 2.17
N THR A 144 -2.11 -3.85 1.94
CA THR A 144 -3.46 -3.76 2.52
C THR A 144 -3.82 -5.07 3.22
N ASP A 145 -4.14 -5.01 4.51
CA ASP A 145 -4.54 -6.16 5.32
C ASP A 145 -6.06 -6.26 5.38
N HIS A 146 -6.62 -7.32 4.81
CA HIS A 146 -8.06 -7.55 4.69
C HIS A 146 -8.58 -8.54 5.75
N GLY A 147 -7.84 -8.75 6.84
CA GLY A 147 -8.16 -9.71 7.91
C GLY A 147 -7.88 -11.16 7.51
N HIS A 148 -8.60 -11.63 6.48
CA HIS A 148 -8.47 -12.98 5.90
C HIS A 148 -7.20 -13.17 5.07
N PHE A 149 -6.65 -12.10 4.48
CA PHE A 149 -5.41 -12.11 3.71
C PHE A 149 -4.71 -10.74 3.77
N VAL A 150 -3.39 -10.76 3.57
CA VAL A 150 -2.56 -9.57 3.40
C VAL A 150 -2.20 -9.45 1.92
N LEU A 151 -2.52 -8.33 1.29
CA LEU A 151 -2.31 -8.06 -0.13
C LEU A 151 -1.14 -7.08 -0.31
N PHE A 152 -0.10 -7.53 -1.02
CA PHE A 152 1.03 -6.71 -1.44
C PHE A 152 0.83 -6.29 -2.90
N ASN A 153 0.63 -4.99 -3.13
CA ASN A 153 0.65 -4.40 -4.47
C ASN A 153 2.07 -3.91 -4.77
N ILE A 154 2.77 -4.57 -5.70
CA ILE A 154 4.21 -4.40 -5.93
C ILE A 154 4.52 -4.00 -7.38
N TYR A 155 5.35 -2.96 -7.52
CA TYR A 155 6.05 -2.63 -8.76
C TYR A 155 7.55 -2.99 -8.63
N GLY A 156 7.90 -4.20 -9.05
CA GLY A 156 9.23 -4.78 -8.95
C GLY A 156 10.28 -3.97 -9.73
N PRO A 157 11.52 -3.81 -9.23
CA PRO A 157 12.51 -2.99 -9.92
C PRO A 157 12.90 -3.57 -11.28
N ARG A 158 12.71 -2.79 -12.34
CA ARG A 158 13.38 -3.04 -13.62
C ARG A 158 14.88 -2.74 -13.52
N ALA A 159 15.69 -3.59 -14.12
CA ALA A 159 17.14 -3.44 -14.29
C ALA A 159 17.51 -3.79 -15.75
N VAL A 160 18.63 -3.24 -16.23
CA VAL A 160 19.26 -3.60 -17.51
C VAL A 160 20.65 -4.18 -17.22
N CYS A 161 21.19 -4.99 -18.13
CA CYS A 161 22.39 -5.79 -17.89
C CYS A 161 23.63 -4.97 -17.48
N ASP A 162 23.73 -3.73 -17.97
CA ASP A 162 24.89 -2.85 -17.75
C ASP A 162 24.71 -1.89 -16.54
N ASP A 163 23.58 -1.93 -15.85
CA ASP A 163 23.29 -1.10 -14.67
C ASP A 163 23.47 -1.90 -13.37
N THR A 164 24.72 -2.12 -12.98
CA THR A 164 25.10 -2.91 -11.80
C THR A 164 24.49 -2.36 -10.50
N GLU A 165 24.38 -1.04 -10.35
CA GLU A 165 23.69 -0.43 -9.20
C GLU A 165 22.22 -0.84 -9.15
N ARG A 166 21.56 -0.90 -10.32
CA ARG A 166 20.15 -1.28 -10.41
C ARG A 166 19.91 -2.77 -10.26
N ILE A 167 20.83 -3.61 -10.73
CA ILE A 167 20.85 -5.05 -10.46
C ILE A 167 20.98 -5.27 -8.95
N GLN A 168 21.94 -4.62 -8.29
CA GLN A 168 22.11 -4.71 -6.83
C GLN A 168 20.89 -4.21 -6.06
N PHE A 169 20.27 -3.10 -6.49
CA PHE A 169 19.01 -2.63 -5.88
C PHE A 169 17.87 -3.66 -6.07
N LYS A 170 17.75 -4.28 -7.25
CA LYS A 170 16.76 -5.33 -7.52
C LYS A 170 16.97 -6.56 -6.62
N LEU A 171 18.23 -6.96 -6.41
CA LEU A 171 18.60 -8.04 -5.49
C LEU A 171 18.24 -7.71 -4.04
N THR A 172 18.65 -6.54 -3.52
CA THR A 172 18.33 -6.11 -2.15
C THR A 172 16.82 -6.00 -1.93
N PHE A 173 16.10 -5.41 -2.90
CA PHE A 173 14.64 -5.30 -2.88
C PHE A 173 13.97 -6.67 -2.72
N PHE A 174 14.34 -7.66 -3.55
CA PHE A 174 13.70 -8.97 -3.51
C PHE A 174 14.13 -9.82 -2.31
N LYS A 175 15.37 -9.69 -1.83
CA LYS A 175 15.82 -10.33 -0.57
C LYS A 175 15.04 -9.81 0.65
N MET A 176 14.83 -8.50 0.74
CA MET A 176 14.03 -7.90 1.81
C MET A 176 12.55 -8.29 1.68
N LEU A 177 11.99 -8.24 0.46
CA LEU A 177 10.59 -8.61 0.22
C LEU A 177 10.35 -10.06 0.65
N GLN A 178 11.19 -10.99 0.22
CA GLN A 178 11.09 -12.40 0.59
C GLN A 178 11.03 -12.58 2.11
N LYS A 179 11.91 -11.91 2.87
CA LYS A 179 11.91 -11.98 4.34
C LYS A 179 10.64 -11.43 4.99
N ARG A 180 10.06 -10.34 4.45
CA ARG A 180 8.77 -9.81 4.92
C ARG A 180 7.60 -10.77 4.63
N LEU A 181 7.60 -11.39 3.44
CA LEU A 181 6.60 -12.40 3.06
C LEU A 181 6.72 -13.66 3.93
N GLU A 182 7.93 -14.19 4.10
CA GLU A 182 8.23 -15.33 4.98
C GLU A 182 7.79 -15.05 6.43
N PHE A 183 8.09 -13.87 6.97
CA PHE A 183 7.70 -13.48 8.33
C PHE A 183 6.18 -13.55 8.55
N LEU A 184 5.39 -12.99 7.63
CA LEU A 184 3.91 -13.03 7.70
C LEU A 184 3.36 -14.46 7.56
N LEU A 185 3.99 -15.30 6.74
CA LEU A 185 3.62 -16.71 6.60
C LEU A 185 3.93 -17.51 7.87
N HIS A 186 5.04 -17.23 8.57
CA HIS A 186 5.33 -17.82 9.88
C HIS A 186 4.35 -17.36 10.97
N GLN A 187 3.74 -16.17 10.84
CA GLN A 187 2.63 -15.72 11.67
C GLN A 187 1.26 -16.36 11.28
N GLY A 188 1.22 -17.28 10.32
CA GLY A 188 -0.02 -17.91 9.84
C GLY A 188 -0.94 -16.98 9.03
N ARG A 189 -0.44 -15.83 8.58
CA ARG A 189 -1.19 -14.93 7.68
C ARG A 189 -1.24 -15.58 6.28
N ARG A 190 -2.36 -15.40 5.58
CA ARG A 190 -2.44 -15.70 4.14
C ARG A 190 -1.94 -14.48 3.37
N VAL A 191 -1.14 -14.67 2.34
CA VAL A 191 -0.42 -13.58 1.67
C VAL A 191 -0.62 -13.67 0.16
N PHE A 192 -1.05 -12.57 -0.43
CA PHE A 192 -1.10 -12.38 -1.88
C PHE A 192 -0.06 -11.35 -2.31
N VAL A 193 0.64 -11.64 -3.41
CA VAL A 193 1.55 -10.68 -4.05
C VAL A 193 1.06 -10.44 -5.45
N VAL A 194 0.74 -9.18 -5.78
CA VAL A 194 0.17 -8.80 -7.09
C VAL A 194 0.95 -7.65 -7.71
N GLY A 195 1.13 -7.70 -9.04
CA GLY A 195 1.70 -6.61 -9.82
C GLY A 195 2.80 -7.02 -10.79
N ASP A 196 3.31 -6.02 -11.50
CA ASP A 196 4.49 -6.15 -12.37
C ASP A 196 5.76 -6.35 -11.53
N LEU A 197 6.22 -7.60 -11.46
CA LEU A 197 7.45 -7.97 -10.76
C LEU A 197 8.70 -7.81 -11.64
N ASN A 198 8.57 -7.37 -12.91
CA ASN A 198 9.65 -7.25 -13.88
C ASN A 198 10.51 -8.52 -14.02
N ILE A 199 9.86 -9.69 -13.94
CA ILE A 199 10.45 -11.04 -14.06
C ILE A 199 9.47 -11.90 -14.87
N ALA A 200 9.96 -12.64 -15.88
CA ALA A 200 9.19 -13.66 -16.58
C ALA A 200 9.68 -15.05 -16.12
N PRO A 201 8.92 -15.81 -15.32
CA PRO A 201 9.46 -16.93 -14.51
C PRO A 201 10.08 -18.10 -15.27
N ALA A 202 9.51 -18.48 -16.41
CA ALA A 202 9.95 -19.61 -17.24
C ALA A 202 9.85 -19.28 -18.74
N SER A 203 10.49 -20.07 -19.61
CA SER A 203 10.54 -19.82 -21.05
C SER A 203 9.16 -19.71 -21.72
N ILE A 204 8.13 -20.38 -21.20
CA ILE A 204 6.73 -20.26 -21.66
C ILE A 204 6.15 -18.85 -21.45
N ASP A 205 6.72 -18.06 -20.53
CA ASP A 205 6.30 -16.70 -20.17
C ASP A 205 7.00 -15.61 -21.01
N SER A 206 7.74 -15.98 -22.07
CA SER A 206 8.35 -15.05 -23.02
C SER A 206 8.19 -15.53 -24.46
N CYS A 207 8.00 -14.61 -25.41
CA CYS A 207 7.93 -14.94 -26.84
C CYS A 207 9.29 -15.36 -27.43
N ASN A 208 10.40 -14.93 -26.81
CA ASN A 208 11.75 -15.24 -27.28
C ASN A 208 12.73 -15.39 -26.10
N PRO A 209 12.82 -16.59 -25.47
CA PRO A 209 13.80 -16.87 -24.43
C PRO A 209 15.19 -17.11 -25.05
N GLY A 210 16.18 -16.31 -24.63
CA GLY A 210 17.59 -16.52 -24.98
C GLY A 210 18.21 -17.76 -24.31
N PRO A 211 19.41 -18.21 -24.72
CA PRO A 211 20.00 -19.47 -24.25
C PRO A 211 20.23 -19.54 -22.72
N ASP A 212 20.50 -18.40 -22.08
CA ASP A 212 20.70 -18.28 -20.63
C ASP A 212 19.46 -17.73 -19.90
N PHE A 213 18.29 -17.69 -20.54
CA PHE A 213 17.05 -17.15 -19.96
C PHE A 213 16.76 -17.76 -18.59
N GLU A 214 16.79 -19.09 -18.48
CA GLU A 214 16.47 -19.82 -17.25
C GLU A 214 17.52 -19.66 -16.14
N LYS A 215 18.76 -19.30 -16.48
CA LYS A 215 19.88 -19.14 -15.53
C LYS A 215 19.90 -17.77 -14.85
N ASN A 216 18.99 -16.87 -15.21
CA ASN A 216 18.94 -15.54 -14.63
C ASN A 216 18.53 -15.59 -13.15
N GLU A 217 19.32 -14.95 -12.28
CA GLU A 217 19.14 -14.92 -10.83
C GLU A 217 17.72 -14.57 -10.38
N PHE A 218 17.08 -13.57 -10.99
CA PHE A 218 15.73 -13.15 -10.61
C PHE A 218 14.64 -14.18 -10.98
N ARG A 219 14.88 -14.99 -12.02
CA ARG A 219 13.97 -16.10 -12.38
C ARG A 219 14.18 -17.31 -11.48
N MET A 220 15.43 -17.63 -11.16
CA MET A 220 15.74 -18.67 -10.17
C MET A 220 15.16 -18.31 -8.79
N TRP A 221 15.29 -17.05 -8.37
CA TRP A 221 14.66 -16.51 -7.17
C TRP A 221 13.12 -16.62 -7.22
N PHE A 222 12.48 -16.12 -8.27
CA PHE A 222 11.02 -16.19 -8.41
C PHE A 222 10.53 -17.64 -8.32
N ARG A 223 11.16 -18.55 -9.07
CA ARG A 223 10.82 -19.98 -9.04
C ARG A 223 11.05 -20.58 -7.66
N SER A 224 12.08 -20.20 -6.91
CA SER A 224 12.31 -20.68 -5.54
C SER A 224 11.21 -20.30 -4.54
N LEU A 225 10.39 -19.29 -4.85
CA LEU A 225 9.18 -18.99 -4.05
C LEU A 225 8.01 -19.94 -4.36
N LEU A 226 8.04 -20.67 -5.47
CA LEU A 226 6.92 -21.48 -5.95
C LEU A 226 6.89 -22.87 -5.32
N VAL A 227 5.69 -23.38 -5.05
CA VAL A 227 5.45 -24.75 -4.52
C VAL A 227 6.08 -25.83 -5.41
N GLU A 228 6.12 -25.63 -6.73
CA GLU A 228 6.79 -26.51 -7.70
C GLU A 228 8.31 -26.67 -7.44
N ASN A 229 8.92 -25.76 -6.69
CA ASN A 229 10.33 -25.77 -6.29
C ASN A 229 10.52 -25.80 -4.76
N GLY A 230 9.47 -26.07 -3.99
CA GLY A 230 9.51 -26.16 -2.52
C GLY A 230 9.30 -24.83 -1.77
N GLY A 231 8.96 -23.75 -2.47
CA GLY A 231 8.55 -22.48 -1.85
C GLY A 231 7.06 -22.45 -1.44
N PRO A 232 6.59 -21.42 -0.73
CA PRO A 232 5.23 -21.40 -0.17
C PRO A 232 4.15 -20.80 -1.08
N PHE A 233 4.49 -20.23 -2.24
CA PHE A 233 3.54 -19.54 -3.13
C PHE A 233 3.09 -20.40 -4.32
N PHE A 234 1.84 -20.23 -4.74
CA PHE A 234 1.37 -20.62 -6.06
C PHE A 234 1.37 -19.41 -6.99
N ASP A 235 1.90 -19.55 -8.21
CA ASP A 235 1.56 -18.66 -9.32
C ASP A 235 0.13 -18.97 -9.75
N VAL A 236 -0.81 -18.11 -9.37
CA VAL A 236 -2.25 -18.38 -9.47
C VAL A 236 -2.69 -18.53 -10.93
N PHE A 237 -2.02 -17.85 -11.86
CA PHE A 237 -2.29 -18.00 -13.29
C PHE A 237 -1.77 -19.35 -13.80
N ARG A 238 -0.51 -19.72 -13.52
CA ARG A 238 0.05 -21.00 -13.99
C ARG A 238 -0.61 -22.21 -13.33
N ALA A 239 -1.01 -22.12 -12.06
CA ALA A 239 -1.72 -23.21 -11.39
C ALA A 239 -3.15 -23.44 -11.94
N LYS A 240 -3.77 -22.44 -12.59
CA LYS A 240 -5.04 -22.60 -13.33
C LYS A 240 -4.81 -22.93 -14.81
N HIS A 241 -3.73 -22.45 -15.40
CA HIS A 241 -3.44 -22.50 -16.84
C HIS A 241 -1.97 -22.89 -17.13
N PRO A 242 -1.54 -24.11 -16.75
CA PRO A 242 -0.12 -24.49 -16.76
C PRO A 242 0.47 -24.47 -18.16
N GLU A 243 -0.15 -25.18 -19.11
CA GLU A 243 0.35 -25.34 -20.48
C GLU A 243 -0.01 -24.18 -21.43
N ARG A 244 -0.79 -23.19 -20.97
CA ARG A 244 -1.35 -22.14 -21.86
C ARG A 244 -0.21 -21.23 -22.37
N ARG A 245 0.10 -21.35 -23.67
CA ARG A 245 1.17 -20.59 -24.35
C ARG A 245 0.67 -19.23 -24.84
N GLU A 246 1.61 -18.37 -25.26
CA GLU A 246 1.35 -17.05 -25.87
C GLU A 246 0.59 -16.03 -24.98
N THR A 247 0.46 -16.37 -23.69
CA THR A 247 -0.17 -15.57 -22.64
C THR A 247 0.82 -14.58 -22.07
N TYR A 248 0.92 -13.40 -22.67
CA TYR A 248 1.81 -12.33 -22.24
C TYR A 248 1.01 -11.18 -21.64
N THR A 249 1.60 -10.49 -20.67
CA THR A 249 0.97 -9.35 -20.02
C THR A 249 1.51 -8.01 -20.52
N HIS A 250 2.76 -7.97 -21.00
CA HIS A 250 3.43 -6.74 -21.46
C HIS A 250 4.02 -6.87 -22.89
N TRP A 251 3.85 -5.81 -23.70
CA TRP A 251 4.46 -5.66 -25.04
C TRP A 251 5.07 -4.27 -25.24
N ARG A 252 6.34 -4.22 -25.66
CA ARG A 252 7.09 -2.96 -25.88
C ARG A 252 6.40 -2.05 -26.91
N GLN A 253 6.40 -0.74 -26.63
CA GLN A 253 5.74 0.28 -27.48
C GLN A 253 6.49 0.60 -28.78
N ASP A 254 7.80 0.33 -28.83
CA ASP A 254 8.74 0.83 -29.83
C ASP A 254 8.81 0.01 -31.12
N THR A 255 8.40 -1.25 -31.05
CA THR A 255 8.74 -2.31 -32.01
C THR A 255 7.52 -2.95 -32.69
N GLY A 256 6.31 -2.45 -32.43
CA GLY A 256 5.06 -3.09 -32.90
C GLY A 256 4.79 -4.45 -32.25
N ALA A 257 5.52 -4.79 -31.18
CA ALA A 257 5.57 -6.10 -30.55
C ALA A 257 4.19 -6.73 -30.26
N GLU A 258 3.22 -5.90 -29.89
CA GLU A 258 1.85 -6.32 -29.56
C GLU A 258 1.08 -6.96 -30.74
N GLU A 259 1.37 -6.55 -31.98
CA GLU A 259 0.78 -7.07 -33.22
C GLU A 259 1.20 -8.52 -33.50
N PHE A 260 2.48 -8.81 -33.31
CA PHE A 260 3.06 -10.15 -33.47
C PHE A 260 3.07 -10.95 -32.16
N ASN A 261 2.34 -10.46 -31.15
CA ASN A 261 2.28 -10.99 -29.79
C ASN A 261 3.66 -11.22 -29.12
N TYR A 262 4.68 -10.45 -29.51
CA TYR A 262 6.07 -10.53 -29.01
C TYR A 262 6.20 -9.96 -27.60
N GLY A 263 5.63 -10.66 -26.61
CA GLY A 263 5.49 -10.17 -25.24
C GLY A 263 6.26 -10.98 -24.20
N SER A 264 6.01 -10.63 -22.94
CA SER A 264 6.33 -11.47 -21.78
C SER A 264 5.22 -11.35 -20.72
N ARG A 265 5.05 -12.40 -19.91
CA ARG A 265 4.23 -12.35 -18.69
C ARG A 265 5.13 -11.93 -17.54
N ILE A 266 4.92 -10.71 -17.04
CA ILE A 266 5.68 -10.10 -15.92
C ILE A 266 4.77 -9.52 -14.83
N ASP A 267 3.46 -9.45 -15.10
CA ASP A 267 2.42 -9.11 -14.14
C ASP A 267 1.88 -10.41 -13.55
N HIS A 268 1.95 -10.54 -12.22
CA HIS A 268 1.63 -11.79 -11.52
C HIS A 268 0.58 -11.59 -10.45
N ILE A 269 -0.05 -12.72 -10.08
CA ILE A 269 -0.80 -12.90 -8.85
C ILE A 269 -0.25 -14.17 -8.21
N LEU A 270 0.42 -14.02 -7.07
CA LEU A 270 0.94 -15.11 -6.25
C LEU A 270 0.08 -15.27 -5.00
N SER A 271 -0.16 -16.50 -4.54
CA SER A 271 -0.95 -16.80 -3.35
C SER A 271 -0.28 -17.83 -2.45
N ALA A 272 -0.16 -17.53 -1.16
CA ALA A 272 0.34 -18.45 -0.13
C ALA A 272 -0.58 -18.46 1.11
N GLY A 273 -0.63 -19.62 1.78
CA GLY A 273 -1.39 -19.84 3.02
C GLY A 273 -2.52 -20.89 2.90
N SER A 274 -3.04 -21.29 4.05
CA SER A 274 -4.11 -22.27 4.21
C SER A 274 -5.49 -21.74 3.77
N CYS A 275 -6.45 -22.65 3.58
CA CYS A 275 -7.86 -22.27 3.34
C CYS A 275 -8.50 -21.55 4.55
N LEU A 276 -9.77 -21.14 4.40
CA LEU A 276 -10.59 -20.51 5.45
C LEU A 276 -11.60 -21.49 6.10
N HIS A 277 -11.53 -22.79 5.79
CA HIS A 277 -12.37 -23.80 6.46
C HIS A 277 -11.86 -24.05 7.89
N GLU A 278 -12.77 -24.32 8.83
CA GLU A 278 -12.45 -24.59 10.25
C GLU A 278 -12.09 -26.06 10.51
N GLU A 279 -12.54 -26.97 9.64
CA GLU A 279 -12.28 -28.41 9.74
C GLU A 279 -10.99 -28.79 9.02
N HIS A 280 -10.12 -29.55 9.71
CA HIS A 280 -8.79 -29.95 9.22
C HIS A 280 -8.79 -31.15 8.24
N ASP A 281 -9.96 -31.64 7.81
CA ASP A 281 -10.09 -32.86 7.00
C ASP A 281 -9.81 -32.62 5.51
N GLN A 282 -8.52 -32.59 5.16
CA GLN A 282 -7.84 -33.26 4.03
C GLN A 282 -6.45 -32.64 3.80
N GLN A 283 -5.51 -33.43 3.28
CA GLN A 283 -4.10 -33.03 3.17
C GLN A 283 -3.80 -31.99 2.06
N ASP A 284 -4.77 -31.66 1.20
CA ASP A 284 -4.59 -30.80 0.01
C ASP A 284 -5.35 -29.45 0.05
N HIS A 285 -5.89 -29.04 1.20
CA HIS A 285 -6.60 -27.75 1.35
C HIS A 285 -5.63 -26.56 1.39
N SER A 286 -5.62 -25.74 0.34
CA SER A 286 -4.87 -24.49 0.23
C SER A 286 -5.79 -23.31 -0.07
N PHE A 287 -5.33 -22.07 0.12
CA PHE A 287 -6.16 -20.92 -0.28
C PHE A 287 -6.50 -20.95 -1.78
N LEU A 288 -5.53 -21.36 -2.62
CA LEU A 288 -5.71 -21.52 -4.07
C LEU A 288 -6.82 -22.54 -4.39
N THR A 289 -6.74 -23.74 -3.85
CA THR A 289 -7.65 -24.85 -4.20
C THR A 289 -9.06 -24.63 -3.65
N CYS A 290 -9.20 -24.00 -2.48
CA CYS A 290 -10.50 -23.82 -1.82
C CYS A 290 -11.25 -22.53 -2.20
N HIS A 291 -10.53 -21.43 -2.46
CA HIS A 291 -11.14 -20.09 -2.57
C HIS A 291 -10.90 -19.36 -3.90
N VAL A 292 -9.86 -19.70 -4.67
CA VAL A 292 -9.66 -19.08 -6.00
C VAL A 292 -10.51 -19.84 -7.02
N LYS A 293 -11.55 -19.18 -7.56
CA LYS A 293 -12.38 -19.71 -8.65
C LYS A 293 -11.57 -19.76 -9.95
N GLU A 294 -11.14 -18.59 -10.42
CA GLU A 294 -10.52 -18.36 -11.73
C GLU A 294 -9.42 -17.29 -11.63
N CYS A 295 -8.49 -17.30 -12.59
CA CYS A 295 -7.48 -16.27 -12.76
C CYS A 295 -7.08 -16.17 -14.23
N ASP A 296 -7.23 -14.99 -14.85
CA ASP A 296 -6.98 -14.79 -16.27
C ASP A 296 -6.62 -13.32 -16.59
N MET A 297 -6.43 -12.99 -17.87
CA MET A 297 -6.04 -11.67 -18.36
C MET A 297 -7.24 -10.91 -18.95
N LEU A 298 -7.38 -9.62 -18.64
CA LEU A 298 -8.41 -8.75 -19.20
C LEU A 298 -8.02 -8.26 -20.60
N MET A 299 -8.02 -9.19 -21.57
CA MET A 299 -7.55 -8.97 -22.94
C MET A 299 -8.30 -7.86 -23.70
N GLN A 300 -9.47 -7.41 -23.24
CA GLN A 300 -10.17 -6.24 -23.79
C GLN A 300 -9.44 -4.90 -23.58
N PHE A 301 -8.44 -4.87 -22.68
CA PHE A 301 -7.54 -3.73 -22.48
C PHE A 301 -6.30 -3.76 -23.40
N LYS A 302 -6.09 -4.83 -24.18
CA LYS A 302 -5.01 -4.89 -25.17
C LYS A 302 -5.21 -3.76 -26.19
N ARG A 303 -4.19 -2.92 -26.38
CA ARG A 303 -4.28 -1.64 -27.11
C ARG A 303 -4.75 -1.80 -28.55
N ARG A 304 -4.40 -2.93 -29.18
CA ARG A 304 -4.81 -3.27 -30.55
C ARG A 304 -5.90 -4.34 -30.56
N ARG A 305 -7.01 -4.04 -31.25
CA ARG A 305 -8.14 -4.96 -31.44
C ARG A 305 -7.99 -5.78 -32.73
N PRO A 306 -8.51 -7.03 -32.78
CA PRO A 306 -8.65 -7.76 -34.03
C PRO A 306 -9.42 -6.93 -35.08
N GLY A 307 -8.95 -6.93 -36.33
CA GLY A 307 -9.56 -6.18 -37.44
C GLY A 307 -9.25 -4.68 -37.49
N SER A 308 -8.65 -4.06 -36.46
CA SER A 308 -8.24 -2.64 -36.53
C SER A 308 -6.90 -2.47 -37.27
N SER A 309 -6.90 -2.65 -38.59
CA SER A 309 -5.73 -2.38 -39.45
C SER A 309 -5.46 -0.88 -39.54
N PRO A 310 -4.30 -0.36 -39.11
CA PRO A 310 -3.98 1.05 -39.25
C PRO A 310 -3.76 1.39 -40.73
N ARG A 311 -4.65 2.18 -41.33
CA ARG A 311 -4.41 2.76 -42.67
C ARG A 311 -3.15 3.63 -42.60
N TRP A 312 -2.10 3.23 -43.33
CA TRP A 312 -0.77 3.83 -43.28
C TRP A 312 -0.76 5.26 -43.86
N LYS A 313 -1.18 6.25 -43.05
CA LYS A 313 -1.21 7.66 -43.42
C LYS A 313 0.12 8.35 -43.12
N GLY A 314 1.14 8.04 -43.94
CA GLY A 314 2.36 8.84 -44.13
C GLY A 314 3.11 9.25 -42.85
N GLY A 315 4.00 8.38 -42.35
CA GLY A 315 5.07 8.74 -41.41
C GLY A 315 4.68 9.09 -39.96
N LYS A 316 3.43 9.45 -39.67
CA LYS A 316 2.99 9.67 -38.27
C LYS A 316 2.84 8.33 -37.55
N ARG A 317 3.57 8.16 -36.43
CA ARG A 317 3.33 7.08 -35.46
C ARG A 317 1.86 7.11 -35.04
N ILE A 318 1.16 5.99 -35.17
CA ILE A 318 -0.18 5.84 -34.60
C ILE A 318 -0.04 5.87 -33.08
N LYS A 319 -0.66 6.83 -32.41
CA LYS A 319 -0.74 6.87 -30.95
C LYS A 319 -1.70 5.77 -30.50
N VAL A 320 -1.15 4.65 -30.03
CA VAL A 320 -1.93 3.54 -29.49
C VAL A 320 -2.40 3.89 -28.08
N GLU A 321 -3.65 3.59 -27.74
CA GLU A 321 -4.26 3.93 -26.44
C GLU A 321 -4.33 2.70 -25.52
N GLY A 322 -4.34 2.90 -24.20
CA GLY A 322 -4.07 1.87 -23.19
C GLY A 322 -2.61 1.82 -22.72
N SER A 323 -2.32 0.95 -21.74
CA SER A 323 -0.97 0.66 -21.25
C SER A 323 -0.22 -0.29 -22.20
N ASP A 324 1.10 -0.42 -22.08
CA ASP A 324 1.84 -1.57 -22.66
C ASP A 324 1.56 -2.89 -21.98
N HIS A 325 0.90 -2.86 -20.81
CA HIS A 325 0.42 -4.03 -20.11
C HIS A 325 -1.08 -4.29 -20.36
N VAL A 326 -1.54 -5.51 -20.05
CA VAL A 326 -2.96 -5.83 -19.80
C VAL A 326 -3.17 -6.20 -18.33
N PRO A 327 -4.34 -5.92 -17.74
CA PRO A 327 -4.64 -6.34 -16.37
C PRO A 327 -4.68 -7.87 -16.24
N VAL A 328 -4.18 -8.38 -15.12
CA VAL A 328 -4.40 -9.76 -14.65
C VAL A 328 -5.41 -9.71 -13.51
N TYR A 329 -6.31 -10.69 -13.40
CA TYR A 329 -7.29 -10.74 -12.33
C TYR A 329 -7.42 -12.14 -11.72
N MET A 330 -7.91 -12.22 -10.50
CA MET A 330 -8.45 -13.44 -9.90
C MET A 330 -9.81 -13.20 -9.24
N SER A 331 -10.69 -14.20 -9.27
CA SER A 331 -11.98 -14.17 -8.57
C SER A 331 -11.96 -15.12 -7.38
N LEU A 332 -12.29 -14.59 -6.20
CA LEU A 332 -12.36 -15.31 -4.93
C LEU A 332 -13.82 -15.61 -4.53
N VAL A 333 -14.03 -16.83 -4.04
CA VAL A 333 -15.32 -17.37 -3.56
C VAL A 333 -15.21 -17.85 -2.11
N LYS A 334 -16.36 -17.92 -1.42
CA LYS A 334 -16.44 -18.31 0.01
C LYS A 334 -15.50 -17.51 0.93
N ILE A 335 -15.38 -16.21 0.68
CA ILE A 335 -14.74 -15.28 1.63
C ILE A 335 -15.88 -14.71 2.49
N PRO A 336 -15.88 -14.93 3.82
CA PRO A 336 -16.92 -14.39 4.71
C PRO A 336 -16.70 -12.89 4.94
N ASP A 337 -17.74 -12.16 5.33
CA ASP A 337 -17.63 -10.74 5.70
C ASP A 337 -16.88 -10.56 7.04
N ILE A 338 -16.25 -9.39 7.21
CA ILE A 338 -15.51 -9.01 8.42
C ILE A 338 -16.36 -8.14 9.35
N LEU A 339 -15.99 -8.07 10.63
CA LEU A 339 -16.61 -7.14 11.59
C LEU A 339 -16.49 -5.69 11.08
N GLN A 340 -17.56 -4.92 11.19
CA GLN A 340 -17.60 -3.54 10.72
C GLN A 340 -16.49 -2.70 11.40
N HIS A 341 -15.64 -2.10 10.58
CA HIS A 341 -14.49 -1.32 11.03
C HIS A 341 -14.36 -0.01 10.25
N ASN A 342 -13.58 0.92 10.77
CA ASN A 342 -13.30 2.20 10.13
C ASN A 342 -12.24 2.07 9.03
N THR A 343 -12.27 2.99 8.07
CA THR A 343 -11.24 3.13 7.02
C THR A 343 -9.87 3.47 7.65
N PRO A 344 -8.77 2.80 7.27
CA PRO A 344 -7.43 3.08 7.81
C PRO A 344 -6.93 4.50 7.52
N SER A 345 -6.11 5.03 8.42
CA SER A 345 -5.55 6.39 8.33
C SER A 345 -4.65 6.65 7.11
N LEU A 346 -4.19 5.61 6.42
CA LEU A 346 -3.40 5.71 5.19
C LEU A 346 -4.26 5.94 3.93
N SER A 347 -5.60 5.88 4.02
CA SER A 347 -6.44 6.21 2.86
C SER A 347 -6.28 7.67 2.43
N ALA A 348 -6.28 7.89 1.10
CA ALA A 348 -6.14 9.18 0.46
C ALA A 348 -7.15 10.24 0.95
N ARG A 349 -8.31 9.83 1.47
CA ARG A 349 -9.29 10.74 2.11
C ARG A 349 -8.74 11.55 3.29
N TYR A 350 -7.69 11.03 3.94
CA TYR A 350 -7.05 11.63 5.11
C TYR A 350 -5.71 12.30 4.78
N ALA A 351 -5.18 12.08 3.57
CA ALA A 351 -3.87 12.61 3.17
C ALA A 351 -3.97 14.13 2.90
N PRO A 352 -3.29 14.99 3.71
CA PRO A 352 -3.39 16.44 3.56
C PRO A 352 -2.81 16.94 2.23
N GLU A 353 -1.96 16.16 1.56
CA GLU A 353 -1.41 16.47 0.23
C GLU A 353 -2.44 16.38 -0.91
N VAL A 354 -3.61 15.75 -0.70
CA VAL A 354 -4.61 15.56 -1.77
C VAL A 354 -5.35 16.87 -2.05
N HIS A 355 -4.97 17.54 -3.13
CA HIS A 355 -5.52 18.84 -3.52
C HIS A 355 -6.89 18.70 -4.19
N GLY A 356 -7.91 19.41 -3.67
CA GLY A 356 -9.28 19.41 -4.20
C GLY A 356 -10.34 19.71 -3.14
N LEU A 357 -11.62 19.49 -3.47
CA LEU A 357 -12.77 19.78 -2.59
C LEU A 357 -12.68 19.12 -1.19
N GLN A 358 -12.00 17.99 -1.09
CA GLN A 358 -11.77 17.30 0.19
C GLN A 358 -11.00 18.16 1.20
N GLN A 359 -10.01 18.97 0.78
CA GLN A 359 -9.32 19.90 1.69
C GLN A 359 -10.29 20.93 2.30
N THR A 360 -11.27 21.41 1.53
CA THR A 360 -12.32 22.32 2.02
C THR A 360 -13.23 21.65 3.05
N ILE A 361 -13.72 20.44 2.74
CA ILE A 361 -14.67 19.71 3.61
C ILE A 361 -13.98 19.18 4.87
N VAL A 362 -12.81 18.55 4.75
CA VAL A 362 -12.06 18.03 5.90
C VAL A 362 -11.59 19.16 6.81
N SER A 363 -11.12 20.30 6.27
CA SER A 363 -10.76 21.44 7.12
C SER A 363 -11.97 22.10 7.80
N MET A 364 -13.16 22.09 7.18
CA MET A 364 -14.41 22.51 7.84
C MET A 364 -14.83 21.54 8.94
N LEU A 365 -14.81 20.22 8.69
CA LEU A 365 -15.21 19.21 9.68
C LEU A 365 -14.23 19.15 10.88
N MET A 366 -12.92 19.26 10.63
CA MET A 366 -11.92 19.35 11.70
C MET A 366 -12.07 20.64 12.52
N LYS A 367 -12.30 21.79 11.88
CA LYS A 367 -12.62 23.04 12.60
C LYS A 367 -13.90 22.91 13.41
N ARG A 368 -14.91 22.21 12.90
CA ARG A 368 -16.18 21.97 13.61
C ARG A 368 -16.00 21.05 14.82
N GLN A 369 -15.25 19.94 14.69
CA GLN A 369 -14.94 19.08 15.84
C GLN A 369 -14.10 19.80 16.90
N VAL A 370 -13.15 20.66 16.50
CA VAL A 370 -12.40 21.51 17.44
C VAL A 370 -13.31 22.52 18.12
N ALA A 371 -14.25 23.16 17.41
CA ALA A 371 -15.22 24.07 18.01
C ALA A 371 -16.20 23.35 18.96
N GLU A 372 -16.65 22.14 18.60
CA GLU A 372 -17.51 21.31 19.45
C GLU A 372 -16.77 20.81 20.70
N GLN A 373 -15.46 20.51 20.62
CA GLN A 373 -14.61 20.22 21.79
C GLN A 373 -14.36 21.46 22.67
N VAL A 374 -14.11 22.63 22.08
CA VAL A 374 -13.94 23.89 22.83
C VAL A 374 -15.23 24.26 23.56
N ASN A 375 -16.40 24.07 22.94
CA ASN A 375 -17.69 24.27 23.59
C ASN A 375 -17.95 23.23 24.69
N ALA A 376 -17.55 21.97 24.51
CA ALA A 376 -17.71 20.91 25.52
C ALA A 376 -16.88 21.16 26.80
N TYR A 377 -15.73 21.84 26.69
CA TYR A 377 -14.93 22.29 27.85
C TYR A 377 -15.23 23.74 28.30
N GLY A 378 -16.15 24.43 27.62
CA GLY A 378 -16.42 25.86 27.81
C GLY A 378 -17.53 26.22 28.81
N VAL A 379 -18.15 25.25 29.50
CA VAL A 379 -19.35 25.48 30.34
C VAL A 379 -19.21 24.85 31.73
N SER A 380 -18.41 25.47 32.62
CA SER A 380 -18.43 25.16 34.07
C SER A 380 -17.75 26.24 34.94
N SER A 381 -18.23 27.48 34.92
CA SER A 381 -17.86 28.50 35.93
C SER A 381 -18.95 29.59 36.08
N SER A 382 -20.01 29.30 36.83
CA SER A 382 -21.05 30.26 37.19
C SER A 382 -20.73 30.97 38.50
N PHE A 383 -20.47 32.28 38.45
CA PHE A 383 -20.50 33.18 39.61
C PHE A 383 -21.21 34.50 39.21
N PRO A 384 -21.87 35.19 40.16
CA PRO A 384 -22.92 36.16 39.85
C PRO A 384 -22.41 37.55 39.44
N GLU A 385 -23.32 38.35 38.88
CA GLU A 385 -23.11 39.71 38.41
C GLU A 385 -23.03 40.72 39.58
N GLU A 386 -22.00 41.57 39.61
CA GLU A 386 -22.10 42.93 40.15
C GLU A 386 -21.37 43.94 39.25
N ASN A 387 -22.17 44.63 38.42
CA ASN A 387 -22.20 46.09 38.22
C ASN A 387 -20.92 46.97 38.18
N ILE A 388 -20.97 47.94 37.23
CA ILE A 388 -20.48 49.34 37.27
C ILE A 388 -19.26 49.76 36.39
N THR A 389 -19.58 50.69 35.47
CA THR A 389 -18.78 51.67 34.70
C THR A 389 -17.84 51.27 33.57
N GLU A 390 -17.97 52.05 32.49
CA GLU A 390 -17.06 52.14 31.35
C GLU A 390 -15.81 52.99 31.68
N GLY A 391 -14.69 52.71 31.01
CA GLY A 391 -13.48 53.53 31.03
C GLY A 391 -12.56 53.13 29.87
N SER A 392 -12.12 54.09 29.05
CA SER A 392 -11.48 53.81 27.76
C SER A 392 -9.98 54.15 27.71
N CYS A 393 -9.35 53.65 26.63
CA CYS A 393 -8.05 54.06 26.05
C CYS A 393 -6.74 53.61 26.73
N SER A 394 -5.90 52.97 25.88
CA SER A 394 -4.43 53.14 25.69
C SER A 394 -3.51 53.42 26.89
N GLU A 395 -2.34 52.79 27.05
CA GLU A 395 -1.23 52.83 26.07
C GLU A 395 -0.23 51.65 26.16
N CYS A 396 0.71 51.61 25.21
CA CYS A 396 1.84 50.67 25.19
C CYS A 396 3.01 51.10 26.11
N VAL A 397 3.53 50.19 26.93
CA VAL A 397 4.95 50.23 27.37
C VAL A 397 5.59 48.85 27.24
N LYS A 398 6.65 48.75 26.43
CA LYS A 398 7.59 47.61 26.46
C LYS A 398 8.64 47.87 27.53
N ARG A 399 9.01 46.85 28.32
CA ARG A 399 10.36 46.76 28.92
C ARG A 399 10.82 45.31 29.06
N SER A 400 12.12 45.16 29.20
CA SER A 400 12.86 43.94 28.86
C SER A 400 13.56 43.31 30.06
N PHE A 401 13.90 42.03 29.91
CA PHE A 401 15.02 41.29 30.51
C PHE A 401 15.87 42.02 31.57
N HIS A 402 15.98 41.38 32.74
CA HIS A 402 17.25 41.34 33.47
C HIS A 402 17.52 39.89 33.92
N ASP A 403 18.80 39.55 33.99
CA ASP A 403 19.32 38.18 34.09
C ASP A 403 20.15 37.99 35.39
N CYS A 404 20.46 36.72 35.69
CA CYS A 404 21.54 36.22 36.54
C CYS A 404 21.44 36.21 38.10
N ASN A 405 21.59 34.99 38.62
CA ASN A 405 22.28 34.57 39.86
C ASN A 405 21.60 34.84 41.22
N LYS A 406 21.45 33.82 42.09
CA LYS A 406 22.56 33.07 42.72
C LYS A 406 22.18 31.70 43.33
N THR A 407 23.17 30.80 43.31
CA THR A 407 23.48 29.71 44.29
C THR A 407 22.45 28.62 44.62
N GLY A 408 22.94 27.38 44.83
CA GLY A 408 22.16 26.22 45.29
C GLY A 408 22.88 25.41 46.39
N LEU A 409 22.45 24.15 46.58
CA LEU A 409 22.63 23.31 47.79
C LEU A 409 21.80 23.81 48.99
N SER A 410 21.28 22.98 49.90
CA SER A 410 21.54 21.55 50.17
C SER A 410 20.27 20.76 50.57
N SER A 411 20.41 19.47 50.89
CA SER A 411 19.34 18.53 51.26
C SER A 411 19.29 18.18 52.75
N GLN A 412 18.09 18.14 53.33
CA GLN A 412 17.68 17.38 54.54
C GLN A 412 16.14 17.54 54.70
N THR A 413 15.33 16.78 55.45
CA THR A 413 15.29 15.41 55.99
C THR A 413 14.06 15.40 56.95
N ILE A 414 13.23 14.34 56.87
CA ILE A 414 12.14 13.89 57.78
C ILE A 414 12.38 14.14 59.30
N PRO A 415 11.36 14.20 60.21
CA PRO A 415 10.32 13.15 60.39
C PRO A 415 8.94 13.55 61.00
N PHE A 416 8.02 12.58 61.17
CA PHE A 416 7.11 12.43 62.34
C PHE A 416 6.48 11.00 62.43
N PHE A 417 6.03 10.57 63.63
CA PHE A 417 5.47 9.24 64.01
C PHE A 417 4.34 9.46 65.07
N PHE A 418 3.43 8.53 65.46
CA PHE A 418 3.19 7.07 65.27
C PHE A 418 1.76 6.84 64.67
N GLY A 419 1.03 5.70 64.65
CA GLY A 419 1.07 4.36 65.29
C GLY A 419 0.35 4.30 66.67
N PRO A 420 -0.15 3.14 67.18
CA PRO A 420 -0.02 1.73 66.70
C PRO A 420 -1.32 0.87 66.66
N GLY A 421 -1.22 -0.41 66.23
CA GLY A 421 -2.24 -1.49 66.38
C GLY A 421 -2.50 -2.26 65.06
N ILE A 422 -2.02 -3.49 64.78
CA ILE A 422 -2.19 -4.82 65.44
C ILE A 422 -3.66 -5.30 65.35
N SER A 423 -4.06 -6.45 64.74
CA SER A 423 -3.38 -7.76 64.55
C SER A 423 -3.76 -8.61 63.31
N ARG A 424 -2.74 -9.30 62.75
CA ARG A 424 -2.66 -10.70 62.22
C ARG A 424 -3.89 -11.43 61.61
N CYS A 425 -3.73 -11.84 60.34
CA CYS A 425 -3.67 -13.23 59.79
C CYS A 425 -4.07 -14.44 60.68
N PRO A 426 -4.62 -15.57 60.12
CA PRO A 426 -4.05 -16.25 58.94
C PRO A 426 -5.02 -16.93 57.93
N ALA A 427 -4.44 -17.55 56.90
CA ALA A 427 -5.12 -18.26 55.79
C ALA A 427 -5.28 -19.78 56.02
N LYS A 428 -6.05 -20.46 55.16
CA LYS A 428 -5.70 -21.79 54.59
C LYS A 428 -6.58 -22.23 53.41
N HIS A 429 -6.02 -23.19 52.66
CA HIS A 429 -6.55 -23.91 51.49
C HIS A 429 -8.05 -24.27 51.48
N ARG A 430 -8.62 -24.28 50.28
CA ARG A 430 -8.81 -25.54 49.55
C ARG A 430 -8.39 -25.40 48.09
#